data_AF-A0A015K9T1-F1
#
_entry.id   AF-A0A015K9T1-F1
#
_cell.length_a   1.000
_cell.length_b   1.000
_cell.length_c   1.000
_cell.angle_alpha   90.00
_cell.angle_beta   90.00
_cell.angle_gamma   90.00
#
_symmetry.space_group_name_H-M   'P 1'
#
loop_
_entity.id
_entity.type
_entity.pdbx_description
1 polymer ?
#
loop_
_entity_poly.entity_id
_entity_poly.type
_entity_poly.pdbx_seq_one_letter_code
_entity_poly.pdbx_strand_id
1 'polypeptide(L)'
;MFLNAEAGLVNFGSLRLMNTKNKSLEPTNEFIEVVKKAIESQDREKLRKIIKRYGQFVPTKALGGMVYEGNSNIDNSIRKSTTVSKVAARRQFTRYLGGRSQEDLFNFDDELWIESLSNYKCWKCIDFHESIHIFQLLDHNLRKESSIRIRRARNC
;
A
#
# COMPACT_ATOMS: atom_id res chain seq x y z
N MET A 1 5.40 -5.82 -2.53
CA MET A 1 4.46 -6.21 -3.62
C MET A 1 4.66 -5.18 -4.70
N PHE A 2 5.28 -5.56 -5.82
CA PHE A 2 5.49 -4.65 -6.95
C PHE A 2 4.20 -4.63 -7.77
N LEU A 3 3.50 -3.50 -7.81
CA LEU A 3 2.41 -3.29 -8.76
C LEU A 3 3.02 -2.73 -10.04
N ASN A 4 3.47 -3.63 -10.92
CA ASN A 4 3.65 -3.31 -12.33
C ASN A 4 2.32 -3.53 -13.02
N ALA A 5 1.54 -2.48 -13.13
CA ALA A 5 0.53 -2.34 -14.16
C ALA A 5 0.62 -0.90 -14.62
N GLU A 6 1.07 -0.69 -15.86
CA GLU A 6 0.92 0.58 -16.56
C GLU A 6 -0.58 0.84 -16.77
N ALA A 7 -1.28 1.22 -15.70
CA ALA A 7 -2.59 1.81 -15.77
C ALA A 7 -2.38 3.30 -15.97
N GLY A 8 -2.70 3.81 -17.16
CA GLY A 8 -2.86 5.25 -17.37
C GLY A 8 -3.95 5.74 -16.43
N LEU A 9 -3.55 6.47 -15.38
CA LEU A 9 -4.41 7.05 -14.35
C LEU A 9 -5.04 8.31 -14.91
N VAL A 10 -6.37 8.38 -14.97
CA VAL A 10 -7.05 9.52 -15.62
C VAL A 10 -7.74 10.45 -14.62
N ASN A 11 -8.24 9.99 -13.45
CA ASN A 11 -8.83 10.89 -12.45
C ASN A 11 -8.76 10.31 -11.03
N PHE A 12 -8.50 11.17 -10.03
CA PHE A 12 -8.51 10.82 -8.60
C PHE A 12 -9.56 11.67 -7.85
N GLY A 13 -10.47 11.02 -7.13
CA GLY A 13 -11.36 11.66 -6.16
C GLY A 13 -11.06 11.15 -4.75
N SER A 14 -10.59 12.04 -3.85
CA SER A 14 -10.42 11.72 -2.42
C SER A 14 -11.66 12.16 -1.65
N LEU A 15 -12.41 11.23 -1.05
CA LEU A 15 -13.67 11.60 -0.40
C LEU A 15 -13.55 11.91 1.10
N ARG A 16 -12.58 11.31 1.80
CA ARG A 16 -12.22 11.69 3.18
C ARG A 16 -10.75 11.39 3.43
N LEU A 17 -9.97 12.42 3.75
CA LEU A 17 -8.53 12.33 3.98
C LEU A 17 -8.22 12.81 5.40
N MET A 18 -7.56 11.97 6.20
CA MET A 18 -6.95 12.41 7.46
C MET A 18 -5.44 12.49 7.33
N ASN A 19 -4.91 13.67 7.65
CA ASN A 19 -3.49 13.94 7.72
C ASN A 19 -2.95 13.60 9.11
N THR A 20 -2.02 12.64 9.19
CA THR A 20 -1.39 12.23 10.46
C THR A 20 -0.12 13.02 10.79
N LYS A 21 0.28 14.03 10.01
CA LYS A 21 1.47 14.87 10.27
C LYS A 21 1.52 15.48 11.67
N ASN A 22 0.38 15.63 12.34
CA ASN A 22 0.29 16.20 13.69
C ASN A 22 0.20 15.17 14.82
N LYS A 23 0.31 13.86 14.52
CA LYS A 23 0.44 12.81 15.54
C LYS A 23 1.81 12.16 15.41
N SER A 24 2.62 12.22 16.47
CA SER A 24 3.78 11.35 16.61
C SER A 24 3.29 9.91 16.56
N LEU A 25 3.66 9.19 15.50
CA LEU A 25 3.41 7.76 15.42
C LEU A 25 4.42 7.07 16.35
N GLU A 26 3.93 6.49 17.43
CA GLU A 26 4.76 5.75 18.36
C GLU A 26 4.70 4.25 18.03
N PRO A 27 5.86 3.58 17.92
CA PRO A 27 5.88 2.13 17.73
C PRO A 27 5.36 1.42 18.98
N THR A 28 4.68 0.29 18.79
CA THR A 28 4.25 -0.54 19.92
C THR A 28 5.44 -1.25 20.58
N ASN A 29 5.32 -1.54 21.88
CA ASN A 29 6.33 -2.32 22.61
C ASN A 29 6.60 -3.68 21.95
N GLU A 30 5.57 -4.35 21.42
CA GLU A 30 5.74 -5.60 20.67
C GLU A 30 6.70 -5.41 19.47
N PHE A 31 6.48 -4.36 18.67
CA PHE A 31 7.32 -4.08 17.52
C PHE A 31 8.76 -3.78 17.94
N ILE A 32 8.95 -2.94 18.97
CA ILE A 32 10.27 -2.59 19.49
C ILE A 32 11.04 -3.85 19.92
N GLU A 33 10.41 -4.73 20.70
CA GLU A 33 11.05 -5.95 21.21
C GLU A 33 11.42 -6.93 20.11
N VAL A 34 10.56 -7.10 19.10
CA VAL A 34 10.86 -7.95 17.94
C VAL A 34 12.04 -7.39 17.14
N VAL A 35 12.15 -6.07 16.99
CA VAL A 35 13.29 -5.44 16.32
C VAL A 35 14.59 -5.60 17.13
N LYS A 36 14.56 -5.39 18.45
CA LYS A 36 15.73 -5.60 19.33
C LYS A 36 16.28 -7.01 19.19
N LYS A 37 15.42 -8.02 19.34
CA LYS A 37 15.78 -9.44 19.19
C LYS A 37 16.39 -9.76 17.83
N ALA A 38 15.90 -9.12 16.76
CA ALA A 38 16.46 -9.30 15.42
C ALA A 38 17.84 -8.64 15.25
N ILE A 39 18.06 -7.47 15.85
CA ILE A 39 19.34 -6.75 15.84
C ILE A 39 20.40 -7.53 16.62
N GLU A 40 20.04 -8.01 17.82
CA GLU A 40 20.90 -8.75 18.74
C GLU A 40 21.34 -10.09 18.15
N SER A 41 20.44 -10.78 17.44
CA SER A 41 20.79 -12.07 16.86
C SER A 41 21.68 -11.96 15.62
N GLN A 42 22.00 -10.74 15.16
CA GLN A 42 22.82 -10.46 13.98
C GLN A 42 22.32 -11.13 12.67
N ASP A 43 21.07 -11.59 12.65
CA ASP A 43 20.47 -12.33 11.55
C ASP A 43 19.60 -11.38 10.72
N ARG A 44 20.07 -11.07 9.50
CA ARG A 44 19.41 -10.12 8.60
C ARG A 44 18.06 -10.65 8.10
N GLU A 45 17.87 -11.97 8.02
CA GLU A 45 16.61 -12.55 7.60
C GLU A 45 15.49 -12.26 8.60
N LYS A 46 15.81 -12.06 9.89
CA LYS A 46 14.80 -11.63 10.87
C LYS A 46 14.29 -10.22 10.60
N LEU A 47 15.15 -9.28 10.22
CA LEU A 47 14.70 -7.94 9.80
C LEU A 47 13.83 -8.00 8.53
N ARG A 48 14.16 -8.90 7.60
CA ARG A 48 13.34 -9.11 6.39
C ARG A 48 11.98 -9.72 6.72
N LYS A 49 11.92 -10.67 7.67
CA LYS A 49 10.67 -11.22 8.21
C LYS A 49 9.83 -10.15 8.91
N ILE A 50 10.45 -9.22 9.64
CA ILE A 50 9.75 -8.09 10.25
C ILE A 50 9.12 -7.20 9.16
N ILE A 51 9.86 -6.81 8.13
CA ILE A 51 9.32 -6.03 7.01
C ILE A 51 8.18 -6.79 6.31
N LYS A 52 8.30 -8.11 6.14
CA LYS A 52 7.25 -8.93 5.54
C LYS A 52 5.97 -8.97 6.39
N ARG A 53 6.10 -8.96 7.72
CA ARG A 53 4.98 -9.00 8.67
C ARG A 53 4.31 -7.64 8.87
N TYR A 54 5.10 -6.59 9.09
CA TYR A 54 4.61 -5.25 9.46
C TYR A 54 4.49 -4.30 8.27
N GLY A 55 5.05 -4.64 7.11
CA GLY A 55 5.21 -3.74 5.98
C GLY A 55 6.54 -3.00 6.02
N GLN A 56 6.91 -2.37 4.91
CA GLN A 56 8.17 -1.63 4.78
C GLN A 56 8.04 -0.16 5.18
N PHE A 57 6.88 0.44 4.90
CA PHE A 57 6.64 1.86 5.01
C PHE A 57 5.37 2.13 5.80
N VAL A 58 5.38 3.21 6.57
CA VAL A 58 4.20 3.75 7.22
C VAL A 58 3.82 5.05 6.51
N PRO A 59 2.59 5.14 5.96
CA PRO A 59 2.10 6.39 5.40
C PRO A 59 1.90 7.41 6.51
N THR A 60 2.38 8.65 6.32
CA THR A 60 2.27 9.72 7.33
C THR A 60 1.20 10.76 6.97
N LYS A 61 0.54 10.61 5.83
CA LYS A 61 -0.33 11.66 5.26
C LYS A 61 -1.76 11.27 4.94
N ALA A 62 -2.06 10.01 4.64
CA ALA A 62 -3.32 9.73 3.97
C ALA A 62 -3.95 8.38 4.32
N LEU A 63 -4.85 8.42 5.30
CA LEU A 63 -5.82 7.36 5.54
C LEU A 63 -7.21 7.85 5.13
N GLY A 64 -7.98 6.99 4.47
CA GLY A 64 -9.29 7.38 3.97
C GLY A 64 -9.93 6.37 3.02
N GLY A 65 -10.83 6.92 2.19
CA GLY A 65 -11.41 6.23 1.04
C GLY A 65 -11.03 6.95 -0.25
N MET A 66 -10.72 6.19 -1.29
CA MET A 66 -10.32 6.71 -2.60
C MET A 66 -11.00 5.93 -3.72
N VAL A 67 -11.45 6.66 -4.73
CA VAL A 67 -11.92 6.11 -6.00
C VAL A 67 -10.89 6.46 -7.07
N TYR A 68 -10.48 5.47 -7.86
CA TYR A 68 -9.64 5.70 -9.03
C TYR A 68 -10.20 4.98 -10.24
N GLU A 69 -10.12 5.68 -11.35
CA GLU A 69 -10.53 5.21 -12.65
C GLU A 69 -9.28 4.96 -13.50
N GLY A 70 -9.23 3.80 -14.14
CA GLY A 70 -8.09 3.39 -14.94
C GLY A 70 -8.52 2.67 -16.21
N ASN A 71 -7.58 2.63 -17.15
CA ASN A 71 -7.71 1.82 -18.36
C ASN A 71 -6.74 0.64 -18.26
N SER A 72 -7.22 -0.56 -18.53
CA SER A 72 -6.35 -1.72 -18.75
C SER A 72 -6.40 -2.14 -20.22
N ASN A 73 -5.22 -2.40 -20.78
CA ASN A 73 -5.09 -3.02 -22.10
C ASN A 73 -5.24 -4.53 -21.93
N ILE A 74 -6.19 -5.14 -22.63
CA ILE A 74 -6.28 -6.59 -22.71
C ILE A 74 -5.44 -7.04 -23.91
N ASP A 75 -4.27 -7.60 -23.64
CA ASP A 75 -3.54 -8.37 -24.66
C ASP A 75 -4.28 -9.69 -24.89
N ASN A 76 -5.08 -9.76 -25.95
CA ASN A 76 -5.68 -11.00 -26.43
C ASN A 76 -4.60 -11.89 -27.07
N SER A 77 -3.66 -12.42 -26.27
CA SER A 77 -2.68 -13.40 -26.76
C SER A 77 -3.24 -14.84 -26.82
N ILE A 78 -4.51 -15.04 -26.44
CA ILE A 78 -5.18 -16.34 -26.51
C ILE A 78 -6.12 -16.35 -27.72
N ARG A 79 -5.53 -16.52 -28.92
CA ARG A 79 -6.12 -17.17 -30.09
C ARG A 79 -5.04 -17.20 -31.17
N LYS A 80 -4.30 -18.31 -31.25
CA LYS A 80 -3.70 -18.73 -32.53
C LYS A 80 -4.87 -19.09 -33.45
N SER A 81 -5.42 -18.11 -34.15
CA SER A 81 -6.17 -18.38 -35.37
C SER A 81 -6.01 -17.23 -36.34
N THR A 82 -5.75 -17.64 -37.57
CA THR A 82 -5.33 -16.95 -38.77
C THR A 82 -6.16 -15.69 -39.05
N THR A 83 -5.46 -14.57 -39.35
CA THR A 83 -5.98 -13.35 -39.99
C THR A 83 -7.21 -12.69 -39.35
N VAL A 84 -7.04 -11.97 -38.23
CA VAL A 84 -7.87 -10.79 -37.88
C VAL A 84 -7.03 -9.81 -37.07
N SER A 85 -7.12 -8.52 -37.40
CA SER A 85 -6.42 -7.38 -36.80
C SER A 85 -6.36 -7.43 -35.27
N LYS A 86 -5.18 -7.17 -34.69
CA LYS A 86 -4.99 -6.96 -33.25
C LYS A 86 -5.73 -5.70 -32.81
N VAL A 87 -7.02 -5.80 -32.49
CA VAL A 87 -7.75 -4.72 -31.82
C VAL A 87 -7.47 -4.84 -30.33
N ALA A 88 -6.60 -3.99 -29.80
CA ALA A 88 -6.40 -3.86 -28.37
C ALA A 88 -7.71 -3.35 -27.74
N ALA A 89 -8.41 -4.21 -27.01
CA ALA A 89 -9.59 -3.81 -26.25
C ALA A 89 -9.12 -3.04 -25.01
N ARG A 90 -9.52 -1.77 -24.90
CA ARG A 90 -9.33 -0.96 -23.68
C ARG A 90 -10.51 -1.21 -22.75
N ARG A 91 -10.26 -1.74 -21.56
CA ARG A 91 -11.28 -1.87 -20.53
C ARG A 91 -11.11 -0.75 -19.52
N GLN A 92 -12.11 0.11 -19.42
CA GLN A 92 -12.24 1.05 -18.30
C GLN A 92 -12.62 0.29 -17.05
N PHE A 93 -12.04 0.66 -15.91
CA PHE A 93 -12.41 0.15 -14.61
C PHE A 93 -12.40 1.26 -13.57
N THR A 94 -13.33 1.17 -12.63
CA THR A 94 -13.35 1.96 -11.41
C THR A 94 -12.97 1.05 -10.25
N ARG A 95 -12.12 1.53 -9.34
CA ARG A 95 -11.75 0.79 -8.14
C ARG A 95 -11.86 1.67 -6.91
N TYR A 96 -12.50 1.10 -5.89
CA TYR A 96 -12.71 1.70 -4.59
C TYR A 96 -11.70 1.13 -3.60
N LEU A 97 -11.03 2.00 -2.85
CA LEU A 97 -10.10 1.66 -1.78
C LEU A 97 -10.61 2.23 -0.46
N GLY A 98 -10.61 1.42 0.59
CA GLY A 98 -11.28 1.79 1.84
C GLY A 98 -12.78 1.62 1.75
N GLY A 99 -13.48 2.14 2.76
CA GLY A 99 -14.90 1.92 2.95
C GLY A 99 -15.25 0.47 3.27
N ARG A 100 -16.54 0.19 3.42
CA ARG A 100 -17.08 -1.16 3.59
C ARG A 100 -17.11 -1.87 2.23
N SER A 101 -16.67 -3.14 2.22
CA SER A 101 -16.82 -4.00 1.03
C SER A 101 -18.30 -4.27 0.77
N GLN A 102 -18.69 -4.23 -0.51
CA GLN A 102 -20.03 -4.59 -0.96
C GLN A 102 -19.94 -5.87 -1.79
N GLU A 103 -20.93 -6.75 -1.66
CA GLU A 103 -20.97 -8.03 -2.37
C GLU A 103 -21.40 -7.86 -3.82
N ASP A 104 -22.29 -6.91 -4.10
CA ASP A 104 -22.75 -6.59 -5.44
C ASP A 104 -21.83 -5.55 -6.09
N LEU A 105 -21.00 -6.01 -7.03
CA LEU A 105 -20.11 -5.15 -7.82
C LEU A 105 -20.81 -4.53 -9.04
N PHE A 106 -22.00 -5.02 -9.42
CA PHE A 106 -22.77 -4.50 -10.56
C PHE A 106 -23.71 -3.39 -10.14
N ASN A 107 -24.21 -3.43 -8.90
CA ASN A 107 -25.04 -2.39 -8.29
C ASN A 107 -24.35 -1.81 -7.05
N PHE A 108 -23.13 -1.30 -7.23
CA PHE A 108 -22.36 -0.71 -6.15
C PHE A 108 -23.03 0.58 -5.65
N ASP A 109 -23.29 0.65 -4.36
CA ASP A 109 -23.92 1.82 -3.74
C ASP A 109 -22.84 2.79 -3.24
N ASP A 110 -22.60 3.85 -4.02
CA ASP A 110 -21.62 4.88 -3.67
C ASP A 110 -21.97 5.57 -2.35
N GLU A 111 -23.24 5.83 -2.04
CA GLU A 111 -23.65 6.53 -0.82
C GLU A 111 -23.35 5.69 0.43
N LEU A 112 -23.69 4.40 0.41
CA LEU A 112 -23.37 3.46 1.49
C LEU A 112 -21.84 3.32 1.67
N TRP A 113 -21.08 3.32 0.58
CA TRP A 113 -19.62 3.31 0.66
C TRP A 113 -19.09 4.58 1.30
N ILE A 114 -19.59 5.76 0.90
CA ILE A 114 -19.21 7.07 1.47
C ILE A 114 -19.55 7.14 2.95
N GLU A 115 -20.76 6.73 3.33
CA GLU A 115 -21.22 6.75 4.72
C GLU A 115 -20.30 5.91 5.61
N SER A 116 -19.86 4.75 5.10
CA SER A 116 -18.93 3.86 5.80
C SER A 116 -17.59 4.51 6.12
N LEU A 117 -17.16 5.52 5.36
CA LEU A 117 -15.94 6.30 5.64
C LEU A 117 -16.08 7.21 6.85
N SER A 118 -17.24 7.29 7.48
CA SER A 118 -17.38 7.88 8.82
C SER A 118 -16.73 7.01 9.90
N ASN A 119 -16.57 5.70 9.65
CA ASN A 119 -15.86 4.80 10.55
C ASN A 119 -14.39 4.67 10.12
N TYR A 120 -13.46 5.15 10.96
CA TYR A 120 -12.02 5.07 10.68
C TYR A 120 -11.50 3.63 10.52
N LYS A 121 -12.21 2.62 11.03
CA LYS A 121 -11.88 1.20 10.81
C LYS A 121 -12.05 0.77 9.35
N CYS A 122 -12.84 1.51 8.58
CA CYS A 122 -13.04 1.30 7.15
C CYS A 122 -11.98 2.01 6.31
N TRP A 123 -11.09 2.80 6.91
CA TRP A 123 -10.08 3.53 6.15
C TRP A 123 -8.93 2.63 5.72
N LYS A 124 -8.36 2.97 4.57
CA LYS A 124 -7.13 2.37 4.05
C LYS A 124 -6.11 3.46 3.78
N CYS A 125 -4.85 3.06 3.62
CA CYS A 125 -3.83 3.94 3.08
C CYS A 125 -4.15 4.23 1.62
N ILE A 126 -4.39 5.49 1.30
CA ILE A 126 -4.75 5.94 -0.04
C ILE A 126 -3.64 6.74 -0.73
N ASP A 127 -2.63 7.19 0.01
CA ASP A 127 -1.46 7.85 -0.55
C ASP A 127 -0.18 7.52 0.26
N PHE A 128 0.91 7.29 -0.46
CA PHE A 128 2.23 6.94 0.04
C PHE A 128 3.29 8.02 -0.23
N HIS A 129 2.90 9.16 -0.83
CA HIS A 129 3.83 10.22 -1.25
C HIS A 129 4.71 10.76 -0.12
N GLU A 130 4.23 10.67 1.12
CA GLU A 130 5.05 10.82 2.32
C GLU A 130 4.92 9.57 3.17
N SER A 131 5.81 8.62 2.92
CA SER A 131 5.91 7.42 3.73
C SER A 131 7.30 7.35 4.35
N ILE A 132 7.35 7.00 5.62
CA ILE A 132 8.59 6.80 6.36
C ILE A 132 8.86 5.31 6.50
N HIS A 133 10.13 4.93 6.48
CA HIS A 133 10.50 3.54 6.70
C HIS A 133 10.11 3.13 8.13
N ILE A 134 9.56 1.94 8.36
CA ILE A 134 9.08 1.52 9.70
C ILE A 134 10.14 1.67 10.81
N PHE A 135 11.42 1.45 10.49
CA PHE A 135 12.54 1.62 11.44
C PHE A 135 12.89 3.08 11.76
N GLN A 136 12.36 4.05 11.02
CA GLN A 136 12.50 5.48 11.36
C GLN A 136 11.62 5.86 12.56
N LEU A 137 10.64 5.03 12.92
CA LEU A 137 9.81 5.20 14.12
C LEU A 137 10.54 4.82 15.42
N LEU A 138 11.66 4.10 15.31
CA LEU A 138 12.44 3.64 16.47
C LEU A 138 13.29 4.77 17.05
N ASP A 139 13.72 4.58 18.31
CA ASP A 139 14.70 5.46 18.93
C ASP A 139 16.01 5.54 18.12
N HIS A 140 16.81 6.55 18.43
CA HIS A 140 18.04 6.84 17.70
C HIS A 140 18.99 5.63 17.58
N ASN A 141 19.13 4.84 18.65
CA ASN A 141 20.09 3.74 18.72
C ASN A 141 19.61 2.56 17.87
N LEU A 142 18.37 2.13 18.05
CA LEU A 142 17.77 1.04 17.27
C LEU A 142 17.69 1.41 15.79
N ARG A 143 17.28 2.64 15.46
CA ARG A 143 17.22 3.15 14.08
C ARG A 143 18.58 3.08 13.38
N LYS A 144 19.65 3.52 14.06
CA LYS A 144 21.02 3.49 13.53
C LYS A 144 21.44 2.04 13.25
N GLU A 145 21.18 1.14 14.20
CA GLU A 145 21.63 -0.24 14.12
C GLU A 145 20.87 -1.05 13.07
N SER A 146 19.54 -0.86 12.97
CA SER A 146 18.72 -1.38 11.87
C SER A 146 19.25 -0.90 10.52
N SER A 147 19.58 0.39 10.39
CA SER A 147 20.06 0.97 9.14
C SER A 147 21.39 0.36 8.68
N ILE A 148 22.33 0.12 9.61
CA ILE A 148 23.62 -0.53 9.32
C ILE A 148 23.40 -1.95 8.79
N ARG A 149 22.53 -2.73 9.43
CA ARG A 149 22.26 -4.12 9.07
C ARG A 149 21.58 -4.26 7.71
N ILE A 150 20.69 -3.34 7.37
CA ILE A 150 19.98 -3.34 6.08
C ILE A 150 20.90 -2.88 4.95
N ARG A 151 21.72 -1.84 5.16
CA ARG A 151 22.60 -1.30 4.10
C ARG A 151 23.73 -2.25 3.71
N ARG A 152 24.23 -3.08 4.64
CA ARG A 152 25.21 -4.14 4.34
C ARG A 152 24.70 -5.23 3.36
N ALA A 153 23.44 -5.19 2.96
CA ALA A 153 22.85 -6.13 1.99
C ALA A 153 22.77 -5.59 0.54
N ARG A 154 23.10 -4.31 0.28
CA ARG A 154 23.10 -3.75 -1.10
C ARG A 154 24.44 -3.85 -1.82
N ASN A 155 25.50 -4.27 -1.12
CA ASN A 155 26.87 -4.34 -1.65
C ASN A 155 27.38 -5.80 -1.77
N CYS A 156 26.47 -6.76 -1.98
CA CYS A 156 26.79 -8.15 -2.33
C CYS A 156 25.96 -8.56 -3.53
#